data_AF-A0A2E7WUT3-F1
#
_entry.id   AF-A0A2E7WUT3-F1
#
_cell.length_a   1.000
_cell.length_b   1.000
_cell.length_c   1.000
_cell.angle_alpha   90.00
_cell.angle_beta   90.00
_cell.angle_gamma   90.00
#
_symmetry.space_group_name_H-M   'P 1'
#
loop_
_entity.id
_entity.type
_entity.pdbx_description
1 polymer ?
#
loop_
_entity_poly.entity_id
_entity_poly.type
_entity_poly.pdbx_seq_one_letter_code
_entity_poly.pdbx_strand_id
1 'polypeptide(L)' 'MIKGLHHNAYRCRNSEETRRFYEDFLGLPLVHSL' A
#
# COMPACT_ATOMS: atom_id res chain seq x y z
N MET A 1 -21.47 15.22 -2.99
CA MET A 1 -21.19 14.46 -4.23
C MET A 1 -19.93 13.62 -3.97
N ILE A 2 -19.96 12.32 -4.25
CA ILE A 2 -18.83 11.40 -4.01
C ILE A 2 -17.86 11.47 -5.19
N LYS A 3 -16.57 11.69 -4.93
CA LYS A 3 -15.53 11.91 -5.97
C LYS A 3 -14.77 10.65 -6.40
N GLY A 4 -14.86 9.56 -5.63
CA GLY A 4 -14.15 8.31 -5.90
C GLY A 4 -13.54 7.70 -4.65
N LEU A 5 -12.76 6.64 -4.84
CA LEU A 5 -12.02 5.95 -3.77
C LEU A 5 -10.73 6.70 -3.45
N HIS A 6 -10.59 7.14 -2.20
CA HIS A 6 -9.39 7.84 -1.75
C HIS A 6 -8.27 6.90 -1.29
N HIS A 7 -8.63 5.77 -0.67
CA HIS A 7 -7.68 4.77 -0.19
C HIS A 7 -8.38 3.42 -0.05
N ASN A 8 -7.61 2.34 -0.09
CA ASN A 8 -8.04 0.98 0.23
C ASN A 8 -7.05 0.37 1.23
N ALA A 9 -7.54 -0.59 2.00
CA ALA A 9 -6.73 -1.34 2.96
C ALA A 9 -7.11 -2.81 2.85
N TYR A 10 -6.09 -3.66 2.79
CA TYR A 10 -6.23 -5.11 2.68
C TYR A 10 -5.55 -5.79 3.86
N ARG A 11 -6.03 -6.97 4.24
CA ARG A 11 -5.36 -7.79 5.24
C ARG A 11 -4.05 -8.30 4.66
N CYS A 12 -2.97 -7.99 5.36
CA CYS A 12 -1.62 -8.40 5.02
C CYS A 12 -1.27 -9.67 5.82
N ARG A 13 -0.58 -10.63 5.18
CA ARG A 13 0.01 -11.79 5.86
C ARG A 13 1.40 -11.46 6.43
N ASN A 14 2.25 -10.83 5.62
CA ASN A 14 3.59 -10.38 5.98
C ASN A 14 3.85 -8.99 5.39
N SER A 15 4.10 -8.00 6.25
CA SER A 15 4.25 -6.59 5.87
C SER A 15 5.48 -6.34 5.00
N GLU A 16 6.58 -7.07 5.21
CA GLU A 16 7.81 -6.90 4.43
C GLU A 16 7.66 -7.44 3.01
N GLU A 17 7.06 -8.62 2.85
CA GLU A 17 6.76 -9.17 1.52
C GLU A 17 5.83 -8.24 0.73
N THR A 18 4.80 -7.71 1.41
CA THR A 18 3.86 -6.77 0.80
C THR A 18 4.55 -5.45 0.45
N ARG A 19 5.41 -4.94 1.32
CA ARG A 19 6.20 -3.73 1.07
C ARG A 19 7.10 -3.89 -0.15
N ARG A 20 7.86 -4.99 -0.25
CA ARG A 20 8.69 -5.27 -1.43
C ARG A 20 7.88 -5.33 -2.72
N PHE A 21 6.68 -5.93 -2.69
CA PHE A 21 5.80 -5.90 -3.85
C PHE A 21 5.41 -4.47 -4.25
N TYR A 22 5.01 -3.62 -3.29
CA TYR A 22 4.64 -2.25 -3.58
C TYR A 22 5.84 -1.36 -3.99
N GLU A 23 6.97 -1.46 -3.29
CA GLU A 23 8.14 -0.61 -3.51
C GLU A 23 9.00 -1.11 -4.70
N ASP A 24 9.35 -2.40 -4.74
CA ASP A 24 10.29 -2.92 -5.73
C ASP A 24 9.61 -3.24 -7.06
N PHE A 25 8.43 -3.87 -7.01
CA PHE A 25 7.73 -4.29 -8.23
C PHE A 25 6.84 -3.19 -8.82
N LEU A 26 6.06 -2.50 -7.99
CA LEU A 26 5.17 -1.43 -8.47
C LEU A 26 5.79 -0.03 -8.42
N GLY A 27 6.93 0.16 -7.73
CA GLY A 27 7.58 1.47 -7.61
C GLY A 27 6.83 2.48 -6.75
N LEU A 28 5.89 2.04 -5.90
CA LEU A 28 5.12 2.91 -5.02
C LEU A 28 5.86 3.14 -3.70
N PRO A 29 6.02 4.38 -3.22
CA PRO A 29 6.79 4.67 -2.01
C PRO A 29 6.01 4.35 -0.73
N LEU A 30 6.71 3.91 0.32
CA LEU A 30 6.17 3.92 1.68
C LEU A 30 6.01 5.36 2.19
N VAL A 31 4.77 5.80 2.37
CA VAL A 31 4.46 7.18 2.77
C VAL A 31 4.30 7.40 4.28
N HIS A 32 4.08 6.33 5.07
CA HIS A 32 3.89 6.43 6.52
C HIS A 32 4.14 5.10 7.25
N SER A 33 4.80 5.15 8.40
CA SER A 33 4.93 4.07 9.39
C SER A 33 5.06 4.70 10.78
N LEU A 34 4.70 3.95 11.84
CA LEU A 34 4.88 4.36 13.25
C LEU A 34 6.34 4.24 13.69
#